data_AF-A0A6J4J855-F1
#
_entry.id   AF-A0A6J4J855-F1
#
_cell.length_a   1.000
_cell.length_b   1.000
_cell.length_c   1.000
_cell.angle_alpha   90.00
_cell.angle_beta   90.00
_cell.angle_gamma   90.00
#
_symmetry.space_group_name_H-M   'P 1'
#
loop_
_entity.id
_entity.type
_entity.pdbx_description
1 polymer ?
#
loop_
_entity_poly.entity_id
_entity_poly.type
_entity_poly.pdbx_seq_one_letter_code
_entity_poly.pdbx_strand_id
1 'polypeptide(L)'
;MIRFFVDLESPKLDGRVLYRTGECSFDFEPDSITDLDKRVGSEGRTSVVIGTLQIEIDVETGATLYVWGYHPYFRWRAGRLPTIASRPGTISV
;
A
#
# COMPACT_ATOMS: atom_id res chain seq x y z
N MET A 1 -3.17 -1.21 22.80
CA MET A 1 -2.46 -1.97 21.75
C MET A 1 -3.34 -1.96 20.51
N ILE A 2 -2.91 -1.29 19.45
CA ILE A 2 -3.66 -1.30 18.18
C ILE A 2 -3.13 -2.47 17.36
N ARG A 3 -4.00 -3.40 17.00
CA ARG A 3 -3.68 -4.49 16.07
C ARG A 3 -4.21 -4.08 14.70
N PHE A 4 -3.32 -3.97 13.72
CA PHE A 4 -3.70 -3.80 12.32
C PHE A 4 -3.60 -5.15 11.65
N PHE A 5 -4.65 -5.53 10.92
CA PHE A 5 -4.67 -6.70 10.06
C PHE A 5 -4.65 -6.20 8.63
N VAL A 6 -3.75 -6.75 7.83
CA VAL A 6 -3.70 -6.50 6.39
C VAL A 6 -4.33 -7.70 5.72
N ASP A 7 -5.43 -7.50 5.03
CA ASP A 7 -6.03 -8.53 4.19
C ASP A 7 -5.24 -8.62 2.88
N LEU A 8 -4.68 -9.79 2.62
CA LEU A 8 -3.91 -10.13 1.44
C LEU A 8 -4.66 -11.05 0.47
N GLU A 9 -5.82 -11.57 0.89
CA GLU A 9 -6.60 -12.56 0.15
C GLU A 9 -7.75 -11.90 -0.63
N SER A 10 -8.26 -10.77 -0.13
CA SER A 10 -9.29 -10.01 -0.85
C SER A 10 -8.83 -9.52 -2.22
N PRO A 11 -9.77 -9.36 -3.18
CA PRO A 11 -9.46 -8.80 -4.49
C PRO A 11 -8.76 -7.45 -4.38
N LYS A 12 -7.63 -7.30 -5.06
CA LYS A 12 -6.87 -6.03 -5.11
C LYS A 12 -7.65 -4.97 -5.88
N LEU A 13 -7.38 -3.70 -5.59
CA LEU A 13 -7.93 -2.59 -6.36
C LEU A 13 -7.25 -2.58 -7.73
N ASP A 14 -8.06 -2.62 -8.78
CA ASP A 14 -7.55 -2.55 -10.16
C ASP A 14 -7.07 -1.14 -10.49
N GLY A 15 -5.93 -1.07 -11.15
CA GLY A 15 -5.28 0.19 -11.48
C GLY A 15 -3.81 0.02 -11.83
N ARG A 16 -3.12 1.16 -11.94
CA ARG A 16 -1.72 1.23 -12.35
C ARG A 16 -0.87 1.87 -11.26
N VAL A 17 0.13 1.13 -10.80
CA VAL A 17 1.23 1.72 -10.01
C VAL A 17 2.18 2.42 -10.97
N LEU A 18 2.41 3.70 -10.71
CA LEU A 18 3.29 4.55 -11.49
C LEU A 18 4.47 4.99 -10.64
N TYR A 19 5.62 5.14 -11.28
CA TYR A 19 6.76 5.81 -10.66
C TYR A 19 6.97 7.16 -11.36
N ARG A 20 6.71 8.25 -10.65
CA ARG A 20 6.88 9.62 -11.14
C ARG A 20 8.35 10.01 -10.94
N THR A 21 9.17 9.83 -11.97
CA THR A 21 10.62 10.07 -11.88
C THR A 21 10.98 11.49 -11.46
N GLY A 22 10.23 12.50 -11.91
CA GLY A 22 10.44 13.91 -11.53
C GLY A 22 10.18 14.22 -10.06
N GLU A 23 9.36 13.40 -9.40
CA GLU A 23 9.02 13.53 -7.97
C GLU A 23 9.70 12.46 -7.11
N CYS A 24 10.38 11.51 -7.75
CA CYS A 24 10.95 10.33 -7.10
C CYS A 24 9.92 9.58 -6.22
N SER A 25 8.66 9.53 -6.66
CA SER A 25 7.54 9.00 -5.89
C SER A 25 6.84 7.85 -6.61
N PHE A 26 6.24 6.96 -5.81
CA PHE A 26 5.19 6.09 -6.28
C PHE A 26 3.85 6.83 -6.25
N ASP A 27 3.03 6.52 -7.23
CA ASP A 27 1.67 7.03 -7.40
C ASP A 27 0.77 5.87 -7.88
N PHE A 28 -0.53 6.03 -7.74
CA PHE A 28 -1.51 5.03 -8.15
C PHE A 28 -2.70 5.65 -8.87
N GLU A 29 -2.94 5.18 -10.08
CA GLU A 29 -4.12 5.54 -10.87
C GLU A 29 -5.12 4.38 -10.82
N PRO A 30 -6.24 4.48 -10.09
CA PRO A 30 -7.28 3.46 -10.10
C PRO A 30 -7.96 3.42 -11.47
N ASP A 31 -8.34 2.22 -11.93
CA ASP A 31 -9.11 2.09 -13.17
C ASP A 31 -10.53 2.71 -13.03
N SER A 32 -11.03 2.82 -11.80
CA SER A 32 -12.36 3.35 -11.47
C SER A 32 -12.32 4.08 -10.12
N ILE A 33 -12.55 5.39 -10.14
CA ILE A 33 -12.66 6.21 -8.92
C ILE A 33 -13.84 5.74 -8.06
N THR A 34 -14.97 5.41 -8.69
CA THR A 34 -16.14 4.89 -8.00
C THR A 34 -15.85 3.59 -7.24
N ASP A 35 -15.00 2.71 -7.78
CA ASP A 35 -14.66 1.46 -7.09
C ASP A 35 -13.60 1.66 -6.01
N LEU A 36 -12.71 2.64 -6.16
CA LEU A 36 -11.88 3.10 -5.06
C LEU A 36 -12.76 3.62 -3.91
N ASP A 37 -13.72 4.50 -4.18
CA ASP A 37 -14.61 5.07 -3.17
C ASP A 37 -15.50 4.01 -2.49
N LYS A 38 -15.86 2.93 -3.18
CA LYS A 38 -16.57 1.81 -2.55
C LYS A 38 -15.68 0.97 -1.63
N ARG A 39 -14.40 0.86 -1.95
CA ARG A 39 -13.42 0.06 -1.19
C ARG A 39 -12.88 0.82 0.01
N VAL A 40 -12.79 2.14 -0.11
CA VAL A 40 -12.61 3.05 1.02
C VAL A 40 -13.98 3.09 1.71
N GLY A 41 -14.19 2.22 2.70
CA GLY A 41 -15.44 2.11 3.44
C GLY A 41 -15.79 3.39 4.18
N SER A 42 -16.85 3.35 5.01
CA SER A 42 -17.30 4.55 5.73
C SER A 42 -16.29 5.06 6.76
N GLU A 43 -15.42 4.18 7.24
CA GLU A 43 -14.38 4.49 8.23
C GLU A 43 -13.11 5.11 7.60
N GLY A 44 -13.08 5.24 6.26
CA GLY A 44 -11.96 5.83 5.53
C GLY A 44 -10.73 4.92 5.47
N ARG A 45 -9.56 5.55 5.32
CA ARG A 45 -8.28 4.85 5.11
C ARG A 45 -7.23 5.23 6.15
N THR A 46 -6.31 4.31 6.38
CA THR A 46 -5.08 4.49 7.17
C THR A 46 -3.87 4.03 6.36
N SER A 47 -2.67 4.31 6.85
CA SER A 47 -1.44 4.01 6.12
C SER A 47 -0.47 3.18 6.96
N VAL A 48 0.08 2.12 6.34
CA VAL A 48 1.33 1.50 6.83
C VAL A 48 2.49 2.22 6.17
N VAL A 49 3.36 2.81 7.00
CA VAL A 49 4.47 3.65 6.54
C VAL A 49 5.80 2.91 6.67
N ILE A 50 6.55 2.82 5.57
CA ILE A 50 7.92 2.30 5.52
C ILE A 50 8.85 3.43 5.11
N GLY A 51 9.35 4.17 6.10
CA GLY A 51 10.10 5.40 5.87
C GLY A 51 9.19 6.49 5.27
N THR A 52 9.28 6.69 3.96
CA THR A 52 8.47 7.69 3.21
C THR A 52 7.52 7.06 2.19
N LEU A 53 7.57 5.73 2.05
CA LEU A 53 6.61 4.95 1.28
C LEU A 53 5.40 4.65 2.15
N GLN A 54 4.20 4.78 1.58
CA GLN A 54 2.94 4.52 2.26
C GLN A 54 2.15 3.47 1.50
N ILE A 55 1.59 2.53 2.24
CA ILE A 55 0.60 1.56 1.76
C ILE A 55 -0.72 1.95 2.39
N GLU A 56 -1.68 2.37 1.57
CA GLU A 56 -3.02 2.73 2.02
C GLU A 56 -3.85 1.47 2.27
N ILE A 57 -4.57 1.49 3.39
CA ILE A 57 -5.36 0.38 3.89
C ILE A 57 -6.73 0.92 4.29
N ASP A 58 -7.77 0.24 3.87
CA ASP A 58 -9.12 0.53 4.35
C ASP A 58 -9.25 0.17 5.85
N VAL A 59 -9.80 1.08 6.66
CA VAL A 59 -9.86 0.90 8.12
C VAL A 59 -10.86 -0.18 8.52
N GLU A 60 -11.99 -0.28 7.81
CA GLU A 60 -13.09 -1.18 8.15
C GLU A 60 -12.74 -2.64 7.85
N THR A 61 -12.16 -2.89 6.68
CA THR A 61 -11.89 -4.22 6.14
C THR A 61 -10.44 -4.67 6.31
N GLY A 62 -9.50 -3.74 6.50
CA GLY A 62 -8.07 -4.02 6.48
C GLY A 62 -7.52 -4.32 5.08
N ALA A 63 -8.30 -4.09 4.02
CA ALA A 63 -7.88 -4.34 2.65
C ALA A 63 -6.77 -3.39 2.21
N THR A 64 -5.75 -3.94 1.55
CA THR A 64 -4.72 -3.10 0.91
C THR A 64 -5.31 -2.42 -0.33
N LEU A 65 -5.21 -1.09 -0.38
CA LEU A 65 -5.78 -0.27 -1.45
C LEU A 65 -4.73 0.01 -2.53
N TYR A 66 -3.69 0.78 -2.20
CA TYR A 66 -2.64 1.16 -3.14
C TYR A 66 -1.39 1.67 -2.41
N VAL A 67 -0.32 1.89 -3.18
CA VAL A 67 0.95 2.44 -2.70
C VAL A 67 1.14 3.85 -3.23
N TRP A 68 1.71 4.72 -2.41
CA TRP A 68 2.14 6.05 -2.84
C TRP A 68 3.26 6.60 -1.96
N GLY A 69 3.84 7.72 -2.37
CA GLY A 69 4.80 8.46 -1.57
C GLY A 69 6.24 8.41 -2.10
N TYR A 70 7.10 9.19 -1.47
CA TYR A 70 8.48 9.39 -1.91
C TYR A 70 9.30 8.10 -1.72
N HIS A 71 9.99 7.67 -2.77
CA HIS A 71 10.83 6.50 -2.75
C HIS A 71 11.96 6.61 -3.79
N PRO A 72 13.08 7.25 -3.46
CA PRO A 72 14.10 7.65 -4.44
C PRO A 72 14.77 6.47 -5.15
N TYR A 73 14.63 6.43 -6.48
CA TYR A 73 15.13 5.32 -7.30
C TYR A 73 16.65 5.28 -7.49
N PHE A 74 17.34 6.40 -7.29
CA PHE A 74 18.79 6.50 -7.49
C PHE A 74 19.62 5.65 -6.51
N ARG A 75 19.00 5.08 -5.46
CA ARG A 75 19.64 4.10 -4.56
C ARG A 75 19.17 2.66 -4.78
N TRP A 76 18.29 2.42 -5.75
CA TRP A 76 17.80 1.07 -6.02
C TRP A 76 18.93 0.22 -6.56
N ARG A 77 18.95 -1.03 -6.09
CA ARG A 77 19.85 -2.05 -6.60
C ARG A 77 19.01 -3.12 -7.27
N ALA A 78 19.33 -3.41 -8.53
CA ALA A 78 18.77 -4.57 -9.19
C ALA A 78 19.16 -5.81 -8.38
N GLY A 79 18.19 -6.64 -8.05
CA GLY A 79 18.40 -7.81 -7.25
C GLY A 79 17.19 -8.74 -7.33
N ARG A 80 17.43 -10.03 -7.12
CA ARG A 80 16.35 -10.99 -6.99
C ARG A 80 15.76 -10.85 -5.59
N LEU A 81 14.48 -10.52 -5.51
CA LEU A 81 13.76 -10.59 -4.24
C LEU A 81 13.60 -12.07 -3.88
N PRO A 82 14.04 -12.50 -2.69
CA PRO A 82 13.73 -13.85 -2.22
C PRO A 82 12.22 -13.96 -1.99
N THR A 83 11.66 -15.13 -2.19
CA THR A 83 10.30 -15.40 -1.70
C THR A 83 10.32 -15.29 -0.18
N ILE A 84 9.68 -14.27 0.36
CA ILE A 84 9.54 -14.10 1.80
C ILE A 84 8.33 -14.93 2.23
N ALA A 85 8.54 -15.92 3.10
CA ALA A 85 7.42 -16.53 3.82
C ALA A 85 6.90 -15.48 4.82
N SER A 86 5.82 -14.77 4.47
CA SER A 86 5.20 -13.81 5.37
C SER A 86 4.68 -14.53 6.60
N ARG A 87 5.14 -14.13 7.78
CA ARG A 87 4.52 -14.50 9.06
C ARG A 87 3.83 -13.25 9.62
N PRO A 88 2.60 -13.36 10.14
CA PRO A 88 1.98 -12.24 10.85
C PRO A 88 2.91 -11.74 11.96
N GLY A 89 3.17 -10.43 11.98
CA GLY A 89 3.97 -9.75 13.01
C GLY A 89 3.08 -8.88 13.89
N THR A 90 3.54 -8.55 15.10
CA THR A 90 2.91 -7.54 15.95
C THR A 90 3.87 -6.39 16.16
N ILE A 91 3.41 -5.16 15.96
CA ILE A 91 4.13 -3.95 16.35
C ILE A 91 3.66 -3.58 17.76
N SER A 92 4.56 -3.58 18.72
CA SER A 92 4.32 -3.09 20.08
C SER A 92 5.05 -1.76 20.24
N VAL A 93 4.35 -0.74 20.73
CA VAL A 93 4.89 0.59 21.08
C VAL A 93 4.99 0.70 22.58
#